data_AF-A0A6M0C138-F1
#
_entry.id   AF-A0A6M0C138-F1
#
_cell.length_a   1.000
_cell.length_b   1.000
_cell.length_c   1.000
_cell.angle_alpha   90.00
_cell.angle_beta   90.00
_cell.angle_gamma   90.00
#
_symmetry.space_group_name_H-M   'P 1'
#
loop_
_entity.id
_entity.type
_entity.pdbx_description
1 polymer ?
#
loop_
_entity_poly.entity_id
_entity_poly.type
_entity_poly.pdbx_seq_one_letter_code
_entity_poly.pdbx_strand_id
1 'polypeptide(L)'
;MTIKTLTIVAAAIASSTLSLGLVKVNPATAATVKYNFTVNLDSGFFLTGSPELDIDPNPDYYNGQFSFDNSNLTGVGFESLGVDDGLSIALFSDSRINAEDDERYPAFPTVNFFDGELLGLDYHVIYHPFTAVGDYSGDFFHFSNGDFTDGFDPTFYTPEDEPRNPILGSGTVTYEAVPEPTTLIGLLGLGGWFLTSTLQRRKLQ
;
A
#
# COMPACT_ATOMS: atom_id res chain seq x y z
N MET A 1 -43.92 -39.77 20.44
CA MET A 1 -43.93 -38.36 19.99
C MET A 1 -43.21 -37.53 21.04
N THR A 2 -42.23 -36.75 20.58
CA THR A 2 -41.18 -35.96 21.27
C THR A 2 -41.76 -34.97 22.29
N ILE A 3 -41.02 -34.46 23.30
CA ILE A 3 -39.98 -33.43 23.19
C ILE A 3 -39.02 -33.51 24.41
N LYS A 4 -37.70 -33.46 24.15
CA LYS A 4 -36.64 -33.24 25.15
C LYS A 4 -36.38 -31.74 25.28
N THR A 5 -36.42 -31.20 26.49
CA THR A 5 -35.97 -29.84 26.81
C THR A 5 -34.44 -29.85 26.93
N LEU A 6 -33.75 -28.99 26.17
CA LEU A 6 -32.30 -28.79 26.29
C LEU A 6 -32.04 -27.46 27.00
N THR A 7 -31.44 -27.53 28.18
CA THR A 7 -30.96 -26.38 28.95
C THR A 7 -29.74 -25.77 28.28
N ILE A 8 -29.78 -24.47 27.99
CA ILE A 8 -28.64 -23.70 27.50
C ILE A 8 -27.82 -23.26 28.71
N VAL A 9 -26.58 -23.73 28.84
CA VAL A 9 -25.61 -23.20 29.79
C VAL A 9 -24.69 -22.25 29.03
N ALA A 10 -24.76 -20.96 29.37
CA ALA A 10 -23.84 -19.95 28.90
C ALA A 10 -22.48 -20.14 29.60
N ALA A 11 -21.41 -20.32 28.83
CA ALA A 11 -20.04 -20.32 29.33
C ALA A 11 -19.38 -18.98 28.99
N ALA A 12 -19.12 -18.17 30.01
CA ALA A 12 -18.30 -16.97 29.92
C ALA A 12 -16.84 -17.37 29.69
N ILE A 13 -16.23 -16.86 28.61
CA ILE A 13 -14.80 -17.04 28.34
C ILE A 13 -14.10 -15.79 28.87
N ALA A 14 -13.38 -15.94 29.98
CA ALA A 14 -12.44 -14.95 30.48
C ALA A 14 -11.27 -14.84 29.49
N SER A 15 -11.08 -13.65 28.91
CA SER A 15 -9.97 -13.33 28.02
C SER A 15 -8.70 -13.09 28.83
N SER A 16 -7.86 -14.13 28.98
CA SER A 16 -6.46 -13.93 29.31
C SER A 16 -5.70 -13.59 28.03
N THR A 17 -5.32 -12.32 27.89
CA THR A 17 -4.44 -11.83 26.82
C THR A 17 -3.05 -12.45 26.96
N LEU A 18 -2.78 -13.49 26.18
CA LEU A 18 -1.42 -13.94 25.90
C LEU A 18 -0.84 -13.04 24.81
N SER A 19 0.03 -12.11 25.20
CA SER A 19 0.88 -11.36 24.28
C SER A 19 1.94 -12.32 23.73
N LEU A 20 1.61 -13.03 22.66
CA LEU A 20 2.59 -13.70 21.83
C LEU A 20 3.35 -12.62 21.07
N GLY A 21 4.62 -12.39 21.45
CA GLY A 21 5.54 -11.62 20.62
C GLY A 21 5.62 -12.30 19.25
N LEU A 22 5.16 -11.60 18.21
CA LEU A 22 5.34 -11.99 16.83
C LEU A 22 6.84 -11.90 16.53
N VAL A 23 7.54 -13.04 16.61
CA VAL A 23 8.84 -13.15 15.94
C VAL A 23 8.51 -13.12 14.44
N LYS A 24 8.87 -12.01 13.78
CA LYS A 24 8.77 -11.83 12.32
C LYS A 24 9.77 -12.81 11.68
N VAL A 25 9.38 -14.07 11.54
CA VAL A 25 10.14 -15.06 10.77
C VAL A 25 9.90 -14.72 9.30
N ASN A 26 10.89 -14.14 8.64
CA ASN A 26 10.88 -14.04 7.18
C ASN A 26 10.84 -15.47 6.62
N PRO A 27 9.81 -15.85 5.84
CA PRO A 27 9.83 -17.13 5.14
C PRO A 27 11.00 -17.12 4.14
N ALA A 28 11.86 -18.14 4.21
CA ALA A 28 13.07 -18.29 3.39
C ALA A 28 12.81 -18.66 1.92
N THR A 29 11.70 -18.17 1.36
CA THR A 29 11.33 -18.30 -0.05
C THR A 29 11.03 -16.89 -0.53
N ALA A 30 11.71 -16.45 -1.60
CA ALA A 30 11.38 -15.24 -2.35
C ALA A 30 9.86 -15.11 -2.45
N ALA A 31 9.31 -14.18 -1.70
CA ALA A 31 7.88 -14.00 -1.56
C ALA A 31 7.58 -12.61 -2.11
N THR A 32 6.82 -12.56 -3.21
CA THR A 32 6.36 -11.28 -3.75
C THR A 32 5.47 -10.63 -2.71
N VAL A 33 5.98 -9.59 -2.06
CA VAL A 33 5.22 -8.80 -1.10
C VAL A 33 4.44 -7.76 -1.87
N LYS A 34 3.19 -7.51 -1.47
CA LYS A 34 2.32 -6.52 -2.10
C LYS A 34 1.79 -5.55 -1.05
N TYR A 35 1.78 -4.26 -1.40
CA TYR A 35 1.16 -3.20 -0.63
C TYR A 35 0.15 -2.47 -1.50
N ASN A 36 -0.97 -2.08 -0.88
CA ASN A 36 -1.79 -0.99 -1.39
C ASN A 36 -1.28 0.31 -0.75
N PHE A 37 -1.35 1.39 -1.49
CA PHE A 37 -1.10 2.72 -0.96
C PHE A 37 -2.28 3.63 -1.22
N THR A 38 -2.58 4.47 -0.22
CA THR A 38 -3.63 5.47 -0.25
C THR A 38 -3.00 6.83 -0.08
N VAL A 39 -3.28 7.75 -1.00
CA VAL A 39 -2.90 9.15 -0.88
C VAL A 39 -3.98 9.88 -0.11
N ASN A 40 -3.63 10.39 1.06
CA ASN A 40 -4.48 11.26 1.85
C ASN A 40 -4.16 12.70 1.47
N LEU A 41 -4.92 13.26 0.52
CA LEU A 41 -4.76 14.65 0.10
C LEU A 41 -5.18 15.62 1.21
N ASP A 42 -4.27 16.50 1.61
CA ASP A 42 -4.54 17.66 2.46
C ASP A 42 -4.99 18.87 1.61
N SER A 43 -4.45 18.95 0.40
CA SER A 43 -4.82 19.90 -0.64
C SER A 43 -4.60 19.26 -2.00
N GLY A 44 -5.31 19.74 -3.03
CA GLY A 44 -5.17 19.16 -4.36
C GLY A 44 -6.36 19.46 -5.25
N PHE A 45 -6.09 19.54 -6.55
CA PHE A 45 -7.12 19.70 -7.56
C PHE A 45 -8.18 18.59 -7.49
N PHE A 46 -7.74 17.34 -7.30
CA PHE A 46 -8.64 16.18 -7.19
C PHE A 46 -9.36 16.05 -5.85
N LEU A 47 -8.97 16.81 -4.82
CA LEU A 47 -9.67 16.79 -3.53
C LEU A 47 -11.04 17.51 -3.63
N THR A 48 -11.08 18.63 -4.33
CA THR A 48 -12.29 19.46 -4.47
C THR A 48 -12.90 19.46 -5.86
N GLY A 49 -12.18 18.91 -6.86
CA GLY A 49 -12.52 19.05 -8.27
C GLY A 49 -12.34 20.47 -8.78
N SER A 50 -12.69 20.68 -10.05
CA SER A 50 -12.77 22.00 -10.69
C SER A 50 -14.00 22.09 -11.59
N PRO A 51 -15.06 22.78 -11.14
CA PRO A 51 -16.26 22.99 -11.94
C PRO A 51 -15.99 23.78 -13.23
N GLU A 52 -14.96 24.63 -13.24
CA GLU A 52 -14.58 25.42 -14.41
C GLU A 52 -14.00 24.57 -15.54
N LEU A 53 -13.44 23.41 -15.19
CA LEU A 53 -12.85 22.45 -16.11
C LEU A 53 -13.70 21.18 -16.27
N ASP A 54 -14.92 21.17 -15.71
CA ASP A 54 -15.84 20.02 -15.70
C ASP A 54 -15.20 18.75 -15.11
N ILE A 55 -14.41 18.91 -14.04
CA ILE A 55 -13.74 17.81 -13.35
C ILE A 55 -14.32 17.65 -11.96
N ASP A 56 -14.92 16.48 -11.74
CA ASP A 56 -15.44 16.07 -10.44
C ASP A 56 -14.32 15.81 -9.43
N PRO A 57 -14.56 16.01 -8.11
CA PRO A 57 -13.63 15.57 -7.08
C PRO A 57 -13.39 14.06 -7.16
N ASN A 58 -12.14 13.65 -7.08
CA ASN A 58 -11.71 12.26 -7.03
C ASN A 58 -10.50 12.10 -6.10
N PRO A 59 -10.68 12.10 -4.76
CA PRO A 59 -9.56 12.04 -3.82
C PRO A 59 -8.75 10.73 -3.94
N ASP A 60 -9.34 9.69 -4.52
CA ASP A 60 -8.71 8.38 -4.72
C ASP A 60 -7.88 8.29 -6.01
N TYR A 61 -7.76 9.40 -6.77
CA TYR A 61 -7.13 9.40 -8.08
C TYR A 61 -5.69 8.87 -8.06
N TYR A 62 -4.93 9.19 -7.02
CA TYR A 62 -3.53 8.77 -6.88
C TYR A 62 -3.34 7.48 -6.08
N ASN A 63 -4.42 6.80 -5.68
CA ASN A 63 -4.30 5.52 -4.97
C ASN A 63 -3.78 4.44 -5.90
N GLY A 64 -3.10 3.45 -5.32
CA GLY A 64 -2.53 2.38 -6.12
C GLY A 64 -1.99 1.23 -5.30
N GLN A 65 -1.11 0.47 -5.93
CA GLN A 65 -0.44 -0.67 -5.35
C GLN A 65 0.98 -0.78 -5.87
N PHE A 66 1.84 -1.40 -5.08
CA PHE A 66 3.14 -1.87 -5.55
C PHE A 66 3.46 -3.25 -4.98
N SER A 67 4.37 -3.96 -5.64
CA SER A 67 4.90 -5.24 -5.18
C SER A 67 6.37 -5.37 -5.52
N PHE A 68 7.10 -6.19 -4.76
CA PHE A 68 8.54 -6.40 -4.90
C PHE A 68 8.94 -7.80 -4.40
N ASP A 69 10.10 -8.29 -4.80
CA ASP A 69 10.73 -9.47 -4.22
C ASP A 69 11.50 -9.08 -2.95
N ASN A 70 11.13 -9.68 -1.82
CA ASN A 70 11.76 -9.40 -0.53
C ASN A 70 12.97 -10.29 -0.25
N SER A 71 13.43 -11.12 -1.19
CA SER A 71 14.52 -12.08 -0.96
C SER A 71 15.82 -11.45 -0.47
N ASN A 72 16.05 -10.19 -0.85
CA ASN A 72 17.26 -9.43 -0.54
C ASN A 72 17.14 -8.59 0.75
N LEU A 73 15.96 -8.50 1.37
CA LEU A 73 15.77 -7.74 2.61
C LEU A 73 16.33 -8.51 3.80
N THR A 74 17.28 -7.87 4.48
CA THR A 74 17.87 -8.35 5.72
C THR A 74 17.09 -7.90 6.95
N GLY A 75 16.33 -6.80 6.84
CA GLY A 75 15.60 -6.18 7.93
C GLY A 75 16.48 -5.39 8.89
N VAL A 76 17.68 -4.97 8.47
CA VAL A 76 18.66 -4.28 9.33
C VAL A 76 19.20 -3.04 8.63
N GLY A 77 19.14 -1.90 9.30
CA GLY A 77 19.59 -0.63 8.76
C GLY A 77 18.69 -0.12 7.64
N PHE A 78 19.25 0.78 6.82
CA PHE A 78 18.55 1.31 5.65
C PHE A 78 18.69 0.35 4.46
N GLU A 79 17.56 -0.01 3.86
CA GLU A 79 17.49 -0.89 2.70
C GLU A 79 16.56 -0.29 1.66
N SER A 80 16.87 -0.49 0.37
CA SER A 80 16.10 0.05 -0.74
C SER A 80 15.99 -1.03 -1.81
N LEU A 81 14.79 -1.24 -2.35
CA LEU A 81 14.53 -2.19 -3.42
C LEU A 81 14.01 -1.44 -4.64
N GLY A 82 14.61 -1.70 -5.79
CA GLY A 82 14.26 -1.07 -7.06
C GLY A 82 13.60 -2.03 -8.05
N VAL A 83 13.52 -1.61 -9.31
CA VAL A 83 12.96 -2.41 -10.42
C VAL A 83 13.70 -3.75 -10.59
N ASP A 84 15.02 -3.76 -10.38
CA ASP A 84 15.85 -4.97 -10.42
C ASP A 84 15.50 -5.98 -9.31
N ASP A 85 14.89 -5.53 -8.21
CA ASP A 85 14.35 -6.36 -7.13
C ASP A 85 12.87 -6.74 -7.36
N GLY A 86 12.40 -6.64 -8.61
CA GLY A 86 11.04 -6.97 -8.99
C GLY A 86 10.00 -5.95 -8.56
N LEU A 87 10.40 -4.70 -8.27
CA LEU A 87 9.46 -3.63 -7.96
C LEU A 87 8.55 -3.34 -9.17
N SER A 88 7.25 -3.44 -8.95
CA SER A 88 6.21 -3.06 -9.90
C SER A 88 5.20 -2.14 -9.21
N ILE A 89 4.74 -1.10 -9.91
CA ILE A 89 3.81 -0.08 -9.40
C ILE A 89 2.64 0.04 -10.37
N ALA A 90 1.45 0.30 -9.85
CA ALA A 90 0.28 0.67 -10.65
C ALA A 90 -0.64 1.61 -9.86
N LEU A 91 -1.17 2.64 -10.52
CA LEU A 91 -2.30 3.42 -9.99
C LEU A 91 -3.62 2.71 -10.28
N PHE A 92 -4.61 2.85 -9.40
CA PHE A 92 -5.94 2.26 -9.61
C PHE A 92 -6.72 2.99 -10.70
N SER A 93 -6.50 4.30 -10.83
CA SER A 93 -7.15 5.16 -11.83
C SER A 93 -6.52 5.02 -13.22
N ASP A 94 -5.22 4.70 -13.29
CA ASP A 94 -4.49 4.57 -14.55
C ASP A 94 -3.40 3.49 -14.46
N SER A 95 -3.69 2.33 -15.07
CA SER A 95 -2.75 1.21 -15.13
C SER A 95 -1.63 1.39 -16.16
N ARG A 96 -1.62 2.48 -16.92
CA ARG A 96 -0.54 2.80 -17.88
C ARG A 96 0.70 3.31 -17.15
N ILE A 97 0.50 3.98 -16.02
CA ILE A 97 1.57 4.45 -15.14
C ILE A 97 2.18 3.27 -14.42
N ASN A 98 3.48 3.10 -14.58
CA ASN A 98 4.24 1.99 -14.06
C ASN A 98 5.65 2.42 -13.61
N ALA A 99 6.41 1.51 -13.01
CA ALA A 99 7.72 1.82 -12.44
C ALA A 99 8.73 2.40 -13.45
N GLU A 100 8.61 2.10 -14.75
CA GLU A 100 9.52 2.65 -15.77
C GLU A 100 9.24 4.12 -16.10
N ASP A 101 8.08 4.66 -15.69
CA ASP A 101 7.71 6.06 -15.92
C ASP A 101 8.34 7.03 -14.90
N ASP A 102 9.17 6.57 -13.95
CA ASP A 102 9.91 7.48 -13.08
C ASP A 102 10.94 8.27 -13.90
N GLU A 103 11.01 9.59 -13.69
CA GLU A 103 11.98 10.45 -14.38
C GLU A 103 13.44 10.02 -14.20
N ARG A 104 13.74 9.35 -13.09
CA ARG A 104 15.08 8.92 -12.68
C ARG A 104 15.32 7.44 -12.96
N TYR A 105 14.45 6.80 -13.74
CA TYR A 105 14.62 5.42 -14.19
C TYR A 105 15.98 5.21 -14.90
N PRO A 106 16.68 4.07 -14.67
CA PRO A 106 16.29 2.91 -13.85
C PRO A 106 16.69 2.98 -12.37
N ALA A 107 17.30 4.06 -11.91
CA ALA A 107 17.75 4.17 -10.52
C ALA A 107 16.58 4.29 -9.53
N PHE A 108 15.43 4.73 -10.01
CA PHE A 108 14.15 4.83 -9.31
C PHE A 108 13.05 4.22 -10.19
N PRO A 109 11.88 3.91 -9.64
CA PRO A 109 11.45 4.09 -8.25
C PRO A 109 12.13 3.13 -7.29
N THR A 110 12.07 3.47 -6.01
CA THR A 110 12.48 2.55 -4.94
C THR A 110 11.46 2.47 -3.82
N VAL A 111 11.38 1.31 -3.18
CA VAL A 111 10.73 1.15 -1.89
C VAL A 111 11.79 1.09 -0.79
N ASN A 112 11.63 1.91 0.24
CA ASN A 112 12.64 2.09 1.27
C ASN A 112 12.20 1.52 2.62
N PHE A 113 13.17 0.96 3.36
CA PHE A 113 12.99 0.35 4.66
C PHE A 113 14.03 0.85 5.65
N PHE A 114 13.66 0.85 6.93
CA PHE A 114 14.60 1.03 8.03
C PHE A 114 14.32 0.00 9.13
N ASP A 115 15.32 -0.83 9.44
CA ASP A 115 15.21 -1.91 10.44
C ASP A 115 13.97 -2.82 10.22
N GLY A 116 13.69 -3.13 8.95
CA GLY A 116 12.58 -4.01 8.55
C GLY A 116 11.18 -3.39 8.59
N GLU A 117 11.09 -2.08 8.88
CA GLU A 117 9.87 -1.27 8.77
C GLU A 117 9.83 -0.52 7.44
N LEU A 118 8.67 -0.52 6.80
CA LEU A 118 8.46 0.20 5.53
C LEU A 118 8.45 1.71 5.80
N LEU A 119 9.32 2.45 5.10
CA LEU A 119 9.27 3.91 5.06
C LEU A 119 8.29 4.38 3.98
N GLY A 120 8.31 3.73 2.82
CA GLY A 120 7.38 3.99 1.72
C GLY A 120 8.05 3.94 0.35
N LEU A 121 7.34 4.46 -0.65
CA LEU A 121 7.74 4.54 -2.05
C LEU A 121 8.37 5.90 -2.36
N ASP A 122 9.53 5.92 -3.03
CA ASP A 122 10.08 7.10 -3.70
C ASP A 122 9.87 6.97 -5.21
N TYR A 123 8.96 7.78 -5.75
CA TYR A 123 8.50 7.67 -7.13
C TYR A 123 8.07 9.03 -7.69
N HIS A 124 8.69 9.49 -8.77
CA HIS A 124 8.48 10.80 -9.38
C HIS A 124 8.14 10.66 -10.86
N VAL A 125 6.95 11.10 -11.25
CA VAL A 125 6.43 10.92 -12.61
C VAL A 125 5.98 12.25 -13.18
N ILE A 126 6.43 12.56 -14.40
CA ILE A 126 5.75 13.58 -15.22
C ILE A 126 4.49 12.94 -15.78
N TYR A 127 3.33 13.39 -15.29
CA TYR A 127 2.05 12.87 -15.68
C TYR A 127 1.00 13.94 -15.71
N HIS A 128 0.37 14.10 -16.87
CA HIS A 128 -0.77 14.98 -17.04
C HIS A 128 -2.06 14.16 -17.07
N PRO A 129 -2.92 14.24 -16.03
CA PRO A 129 -4.04 13.32 -15.83
C PRO A 129 -5.12 13.37 -16.91
N PHE A 130 -5.14 14.43 -17.73
CA PHE A 130 -6.11 14.62 -18.81
C PHE A 130 -5.58 14.26 -20.19
N THR A 131 -4.34 13.80 -20.31
CA THR A 131 -3.71 13.45 -21.60
C THR A 131 -2.93 12.12 -21.50
N ALA A 132 -2.37 11.64 -22.60
CA ALA A 132 -1.55 10.44 -22.60
C ALA A 132 -0.18 10.72 -21.98
N VAL A 133 0.37 9.73 -21.26
CA VAL A 133 1.74 9.76 -20.71
C VAL A 133 2.73 10.09 -21.82
N GLY A 134 3.58 11.11 -21.61
CA GLY A 134 4.66 11.48 -22.54
C GLY A 134 4.35 12.56 -23.59
N ASP A 135 3.11 13.04 -23.70
CA ASP A 135 2.74 14.07 -24.70
C ASP A 135 2.82 15.51 -24.18
N TYR A 136 2.87 15.71 -22.86
CA TYR A 136 2.98 17.03 -22.25
C TYR A 136 3.96 17.01 -21.09
N SER A 137 4.92 17.92 -21.18
CA SER A 137 5.85 18.24 -20.12
C SER A 137 5.26 19.39 -19.32
N GLY A 138 5.03 19.19 -18.02
CA GLY A 138 4.38 20.24 -17.23
C GLY A 138 3.70 19.80 -15.96
N ASP A 139 3.20 18.57 -15.85
CA ASP A 139 2.49 18.12 -14.64
C ASP A 139 3.28 16.98 -14.01
N PHE A 140 3.37 16.95 -12.69
CA PHE A 140 4.04 15.88 -11.97
C PHE A 140 3.26 15.45 -10.74
N PHE A 141 3.52 14.22 -10.31
CA PHE A 141 3.33 13.83 -8.93
C PHE A 141 4.57 13.13 -8.39
N HIS A 142 4.81 13.31 -7.10
CA HIS A 142 5.94 12.77 -6.38
C HIS A 142 5.49 12.10 -5.08
N PHE A 143 5.87 10.84 -4.94
CA PHE A 143 5.85 10.11 -3.68
C PHE A 143 7.26 10.17 -3.08
N SER A 144 7.37 10.58 -1.82
CA SER A 144 8.63 10.61 -1.07
C SER A 144 8.46 9.86 0.24
N ASN A 145 8.52 8.54 0.15
CA ASN A 145 8.22 7.62 1.24
C ASN A 145 6.80 7.82 1.78
N GLY A 146 6.60 8.64 2.81
CA GLY A 146 5.28 8.90 3.40
C GLY A 146 4.58 10.16 2.90
N ASP A 147 5.25 10.97 2.07
CA ASP A 147 4.72 12.26 1.62
C ASP A 147 4.30 12.20 0.15
N PHE A 148 3.28 12.99 -0.20
CA PHE A 148 2.77 13.16 -1.56
C PHE A 148 2.77 14.63 -1.95
N THR A 149 3.16 14.91 -3.19
CA THR A 149 3.03 16.23 -3.81
C THR A 149 2.59 16.05 -5.25
N ASP A 150 1.60 16.83 -5.71
CA ASP A 150 1.33 17.03 -7.13
C ASP A 150 1.53 18.50 -7.50
N GLY A 151 1.83 18.72 -8.76
CA GLY A 151 2.19 20.05 -9.19
C GLY A 151 2.41 20.22 -10.66
N PHE A 152 2.81 21.43 -10.99
CA PHE A 152 3.26 21.84 -12.30
C PHE A 152 4.77 22.08 -12.30
N ASP A 153 5.46 21.58 -13.31
CA ASP A 153 6.83 21.98 -13.63
C ASP A 153 6.84 23.46 -14.05
N PRO A 154 7.47 24.33 -13.25
CA PRO A 154 7.49 25.77 -13.50
C PRO A 154 8.27 26.15 -14.76
N THR A 155 9.08 25.26 -15.34
CA THR A 155 9.84 25.53 -16.57
C THR A 155 8.96 25.65 -17.82
N PHE A 156 7.70 25.24 -17.74
CA PHE A 156 6.71 25.33 -18.82
C PHE A 156 5.84 26.59 -18.78
N TYR A 157 6.02 27.47 -17.79
CA TYR A 157 5.26 28.71 -17.66
C TYR A 157 6.12 29.95 -17.92
N THR A 158 5.50 30.97 -18.52
CA THR A 158 6.20 32.22 -18.84
C THR A 158 6.24 33.13 -17.60
N PRO A 159 7.19 34.08 -17.50
CA PRO A 159 7.25 35.04 -16.39
C PRO A 159 5.98 35.88 -16.18
N GLU A 160 5.05 35.87 -17.14
CA GLU A 160 3.77 36.55 -17.10
C GLU A 160 2.70 35.76 -16.29
N ASP A 161 2.98 34.48 -15.99
CA ASP A 161 2.10 33.55 -15.28
C ASP A 161 2.34 33.51 -13.75
N GLU A 162 3.23 34.35 -13.19
CA GLU A 162 3.54 34.36 -11.75
C GLU A 162 2.55 35.17 -10.87
N PRO A 163 2.29 34.73 -9.61
CA PRO A 163 2.92 33.61 -8.91
C PRO A 163 1.93 32.45 -8.76
N ARG A 164 2.00 31.44 -9.65
CA ARG A 164 1.40 30.15 -9.33
C ARG A 164 2.38 29.38 -8.45
N ASN A 165 1.95 28.97 -7.26
CA ASN A 165 2.68 27.97 -6.49
C ASN A 165 2.72 26.70 -7.35
N PRO A 166 3.90 26.17 -7.71
CA PRO A 166 3.99 24.99 -8.57
C PRO A 166 3.38 23.76 -7.92
N ILE A 167 3.18 23.76 -6.60
CA ILE A 167 2.48 22.69 -5.88
C ILE A 167 0.98 22.93 -5.93
N LEU A 168 0.25 22.03 -6.58
CA LEU A 168 -1.21 22.06 -6.69
C LEU A 168 -1.90 21.26 -5.58
N GLY A 169 -1.16 20.36 -4.97
CA GLY A 169 -1.68 19.42 -4.01
C GLY A 169 -0.56 18.74 -3.25
N SER A 170 -0.92 18.34 -2.05
CA SER A 170 0.00 17.79 -1.07
C SER A 170 -0.76 16.87 -0.15
N GLY A 171 -0.06 15.91 0.41
CA GLY A 171 -0.66 15.02 1.38
C GLY A 171 0.33 14.02 1.93
N THR A 172 -0.22 12.97 2.51
CA THR A 172 0.55 11.84 3.03
C THR A 172 0.13 10.55 2.32
N VAL A 173 0.98 9.53 2.41
CA VAL A 173 0.78 8.22 1.81
C VAL A 173 0.70 7.20 2.93
N THR A 174 -0.38 6.44 2.96
CA THR A 174 -0.54 5.32 3.89
C THR A 174 -0.37 4.01 3.14
N TYR A 175 0.33 3.07 3.77
CA TYR A 175 0.64 1.77 3.19
C TYR A 175 -0.04 0.65 3.96
N GLU A 176 -0.70 -0.26 3.24
CA GLU A 176 -1.34 -1.45 3.81
C GLU A 176 -0.81 -2.70 3.11
N ALA A 177 -0.21 -3.60 3.89
CA ALA A 177 0.27 -4.88 3.37
C ALA A 177 -0.93 -5.75 2.96
N VAL A 178 -0.90 -6.28 1.74
CA VAL A 178 -1.92 -7.21 1.24
C VAL A 178 -1.57 -8.63 1.73
N PRO A 179 -2.38 -9.26 2.59
CA PRO A 179 -2.04 -10.57 3.14
C PRO A 179 -1.95 -11.64 2.05
N GLU A 180 -0.86 -12.40 2.05
CA GLU A 180 -0.76 -13.56 1.16
C GLU A 180 -1.78 -14.65 1.51
N PRO A 181 -2.31 -15.39 0.51
CA PRO A 181 -3.26 -16.49 0.75
C PRO A 181 -2.74 -17.57 1.73
N THR A 182 -1.43 -17.77 1.80
CA THR A 182 -0.76 -18.72 2.69
C THR A 182 -0.90 -18.33 4.17
N THR A 183 -0.85 -17.03 4.50
CA THR A 183 -1.08 -16.50 5.85
C THR A 183 -2.50 -16.80 6.34
N LEU A 184 -3.49 -16.68 5.46
CA LEU A 184 -4.89 -17.02 5.75
C LEU A 184 -5.06 -18.52 6.03
N ILE A 185 -4.41 -19.38 5.26
CA ILE A 185 -4.48 -20.84 5.43
C ILE A 185 -3.80 -21.29 6.74
N GLY A 186 -2.67 -20.69 7.10
CA GLY A 186 -1.98 -20.97 8.37
C GLY A 186 -2.82 -20.66 9.61
N LEU A 187 -3.54 -19.53 9.61
CA LEU A 187 -4.48 -19.16 10.68
C LEU A 187 -5.64 -20.16 10.82
N LEU A 188 -6.20 -20.63 9.70
CA LEU A 188 -7.26 -21.64 9.70
C LEU A 188 -6.76 -23.01 10.18
N GLY A 189 -5.53 -23.39 9.81
CA GLY A 189 -4.90 -24.64 10.24
C GLY A 189 -4.68 -24.73 11.75
N LEU A 190 -4.22 -23.64 12.38
CA LEU A 190 -4.05 -23.58 13.84
C LEU A 190 -5.40 -23.62 14.58
N GLY A 191 -6.43 -22.93 14.07
CA GLY A 191 -7.78 -22.99 14.62
C GLY A 191 -8.41 -24.40 14.53
N GLY A 192 -8.21 -25.09 13.41
CA GLY A 192 -8.72 -26.45 13.19
C GLY A 192 -8.05 -27.50 14.10
N TRP A 193 -6.76 -27.36 14.39
CA TRP A 193 -6.05 -28.32 15.24
C TRP A 193 -6.44 -28.19 16.72
N PHE A 194 -6.69 -26.98 17.21
CA PHE A 194 -7.19 -26.77 18.58
C PHE A 194 -8.60 -27.34 18.77
N LEU A 195 -9.48 -27.22 17.78
CA LEU A 195 -10.85 -27.75 17.85
C LEU A 195 -10.87 -29.29 17.78
N THR A 196 -10.00 -29.91 16.99
CA THR A 196 -9.96 -31.38 16.84
C THR A 196 -9.22 -32.08 17.98
N SER A 197 -8.15 -31.48 18.52
CA SER A 197 -7.41 -32.05 19.65
C SER A 197 -8.18 -31.98 20.97
N THR A 198 -9.00 -30.95 21.18
CA THR A 198 -9.90 -30.85 22.34
C THR A 198 -11.07 -31.83 22.25
N LEU A 199 -11.57 -32.13 21.05
CA LEU A 199 -12.61 -33.15 20.84
C LEU A 199 -12.09 -34.59 21.01
N GLN A 200 -10.84 -34.88 20.64
CA GLN A 200 -10.25 -36.21 20.86
C GLN A 200 -9.98 -36.52 22.33
N ARG A 201 -9.55 -35.53 23.14
CA ARG A 201 -9.32 -35.74 24.58
C ARG A 201 -10.60 -36.01 25.38
N ARG A 202 -11.76 -35.55 24.91
CA ARG A 202 -13.07 -35.81 25.55
C ARG A 202 -13.64 -37.22 25.29
N LYS A 203 -13.08 -37.99 24.37
CA LYS A 203 -13.51 -39.38 24.09
C LYS A 203 -12.70 -40.45 24.86
N LEU A 204 -11.71 -40.04 25.65
CA LEU A 204 -10.82 -40.93 26.41
C LEU A 204 -11.03 -40.85 27.94
N GLN A 205 -12.14 -40.28 28.39
CA GLN A 205 -12.66 -40.34 29.77
C GLN A 205 -14.06 -40.95 29.75
#